data_AF-A0A0K0EF45-F1
#
_entry.id   AF-A0A0K0EF45-F1
#
_cell.length_a   1.000
_cell.length_b   1.000
_cell.length_c   1.000
_cell.angle_alpha   90.00
_cell.angle_beta   90.00
_cell.angle_gamma   90.00
#
_symmetry.space_group_name_H-M   'P 1'
#
loop_
_entity.id
_entity.type
_entity.pdbx_description
1 polymer ?
#
loop_
_entity_poly.entity_id
_entity_poly.type
_entity_poly.pdbx_seq_one_letter_code
_entity_poly.pdbx_strand_id
1 'polypeptide(L)'
;MVKDRLAEFQQKSGLNPNDINEEEDNNDCDSDLEAGKRNNNVNKKLISNNKNSNLDNVELFLNSVSVVHKNINKLDDLLHVISRKHNQILISPGVQSDVTKELNDCVDEFKTISSSTRDFVKRLNNDLNQLENNMSTAAYRIERAQVMAINKKLNKLLQAFNEEQLRYKNRCTDKINNFLKITDREMKEEDVDEAIRKGRLYDLTEGLILATREKQMLYEDVKSRQEDILRLEASIREMHDIFHDMQLLVESQGGMIDNIEMNVNNAVEYALNAQKMVHQAKEARASGRKKKIILVVALIIVIFLLFSLLKGLFCLYIPVCRK
;
A
#
# COMPACT_ATOMS: atom_id res chain seq x y z
N MET A 1 15.22 17.30 -18.69
CA MET A 1 15.78 18.29 -17.75
C MET A 1 15.20 18.00 -16.37
N VAL A 2 15.87 17.15 -15.59
CA VAL A 2 15.41 16.72 -14.26
C VAL A 2 15.92 17.76 -13.25
N LYS A 3 15.01 18.55 -12.67
CA LYS A 3 15.35 19.54 -11.63
C LYS A 3 15.88 18.81 -10.41
N ASP A 4 17.14 19.07 -10.08
CA ASP A 4 17.85 18.52 -8.94
C ASP A 4 17.25 19.06 -7.64
N ARG A 5 16.34 18.28 -7.04
CA ARG A 5 15.64 18.64 -5.78
C ARG A 5 16.54 18.52 -4.55
N LEU A 6 17.76 17.99 -4.69
CA LEU A 6 18.69 17.79 -3.58
C LEU A 6 19.17 19.13 -3.01
N ALA A 7 19.43 20.12 -3.86
CA ALA A 7 19.86 21.46 -3.45
C ALA A 7 18.75 22.22 -2.68
N GLU A 8 17.49 22.01 -3.07
CA GLU A 8 16.32 22.65 -2.45
C GLU A 8 16.07 22.11 -1.02
N PHE A 9 16.40 20.84 -0.77
CA PHE A 9 16.34 20.24 0.57
C PHE A 9 17.48 20.72 1.49
N GLN A 10 18.68 20.95 0.96
CA GLN A 10 19.80 21.47 1.74
C GLN A 10 19.53 22.92 2.21
N GLN A 11 18.95 23.76 1.34
CA GLN A 11 18.63 25.15 1.67
C GLN A 11 17.51 25.29 2.73
N LYS A 12 16.53 24.37 2.74
CA LYS A 12 15.48 24.32 3.77
C LYS A 12 15.94 23.74 5.12
N SER A 13 17.09 23.06 5.16
CA SER A 13 17.61 22.44 6.39
C SER A 13 18.38 23.40 7.31
N GLY A 14 18.66 24.63 6.88
CA GLY A 14 19.34 25.64 7.69
C GLY A 14 20.80 25.32 8.05
N LEU A 15 21.40 24.29 7.45
CA LEU A 15 22.79 23.89 7.72
C LEU A 15 23.75 24.67 6.80
N ASN A 16 24.58 25.52 7.41
CA ASN A 16 25.63 26.25 6.72
C ASN A 16 26.78 25.26 6.38
N PRO A 17 27.29 25.21 5.13
CA PRO A 17 28.39 24.30 4.75
C PRO A 17 29.70 24.51 5.54
N ASN A 18 29.81 25.62 6.27
CA ASN A 18 30.99 25.99 7.05
C ASN A 18 30.97 25.45 8.49
N ASP A 19 29.88 24.86 8.98
CA ASP A 19 29.79 24.35 10.36
C ASP A 19 30.47 22.97 10.54
N ILE A 20 31.20 22.48 9.53
CA ILE A 20 31.82 21.14 9.51
C ILE A 20 33.36 21.21 9.65
N ASN A 21 33.98 22.39 9.59
CA ASN A 21 35.43 22.51 9.47
C ASN A 21 36.06 23.43 10.53
N GLU A 22 35.86 23.16 11.82
CA GLU A 22 36.61 23.82 12.90
C GLU A 22 36.54 22.94 14.15
N GLU A 23 37.47 21.99 14.32
CA GLU A 23 37.90 21.60 15.67
C GLU A 23 39.29 20.95 15.61
N GLU A 24 40.18 21.65 16.30
CA GLU A 24 41.63 21.58 16.33
C GLU A 24 42.24 20.23 16.72
N ASP A 25 43.37 19.99 16.06
CA ASP A 25 44.41 19.02 16.31
C ASP A 25 44.90 19.10 17.77
N ASN A 26 44.53 18.14 18.61
CA ASN A 26 45.18 17.87 19.91
C ASN A 26 45.03 16.36 20.22
N ASN A 27 45.84 15.57 19.51
CA ASN A 27 46.08 14.17 19.84
C ASN A 27 47.09 14.10 21.00
N ASP A 28 46.59 13.88 22.21
CA ASP A 28 47.40 13.29 23.27
C ASP A 28 46.52 12.38 24.14
N CYS A 29 47.13 11.27 24.58
CA CYS A 29 46.59 10.21 25.45
C CYS A 29 45.76 9.09 24.79
N ASP A 30 46.51 8.19 24.13
CA ASP A 30 46.24 6.76 24.10
C ASP A 30 46.13 6.19 25.54
N SER A 31 44.92 5.85 25.98
CA SER A 31 44.61 4.77 26.93
C SER A 31 43.09 4.73 27.16
N ASP A 32 42.52 3.52 27.31
CA ASP A 32 41.11 3.23 27.67
C ASP A 32 40.11 2.88 26.53
N LEU A 33 40.58 2.32 25.41
CA LEU A 33 39.74 1.88 24.28
C LEU A 33 39.04 0.51 24.43
N GLU A 34 39.07 -0.15 25.60
CA GLU A 34 38.52 -1.51 25.76
C GLU A 34 37.19 -1.62 26.52
N ALA A 35 36.83 -0.66 27.39
CA ALA A 35 35.59 -0.78 28.18
C ALA A 35 34.31 -0.36 27.42
N GLY A 36 34.43 0.42 26.33
CA GLY A 36 33.29 0.92 25.54
C GLY A 36 32.85 0.04 24.37
N LYS A 37 33.65 -0.96 23.97
CA LYS A 37 33.36 -1.79 22.78
C LYS A 37 32.27 -2.83 23.02
N ARG A 38 32.10 -3.34 24.25
CA ARG A 38 31.09 -4.38 24.56
C ARG A 38 29.65 -3.87 24.44
N ASN A 39 29.33 -2.69 24.98
CA ASN A 39 27.96 -2.14 24.87
C ASN A 39 27.61 -1.65 23.45
N ASN A 40 28.59 -1.14 22.70
CA ASN A 40 28.37 -0.73 21.32
C ASN A 40 28.12 -1.94 20.40
N ASN A 41 28.80 -3.07 20.64
CA ASN A 41 28.58 -4.28 19.85
C ASN A 41 27.22 -4.94 20.13
N VAL A 42 26.75 -4.95 21.39
CA VAL A 42 25.43 -5.48 21.74
C VAL A 42 24.32 -4.61 21.15
N ASN A 43 24.39 -3.28 21.30
CA ASN A 43 23.40 -2.38 20.71
C ASN A 43 23.42 -2.40 19.18
N LYS A 44 24.61 -2.47 18.55
CA LYS A 44 24.72 -2.61 17.08
C LYS A 44 24.12 -3.93 16.58
N LYS A 45 24.29 -5.03 17.33
CA LYS A 45 23.73 -6.35 16.98
C LYS A 45 22.22 -6.44 17.20
N LEU A 46 21.69 -5.79 18.25
CA LEU A 46 20.24 -5.70 18.48
C LEU A 46 19.54 -4.81 17.44
N ILE A 47 20.17 -3.67 17.08
CA ILE A 47 19.67 -2.77 16.03
C ILE A 47 19.77 -3.43 14.65
N SER A 48 20.84 -4.16 14.34
CA SER A 48 20.94 -4.87 13.05
C SER A 48 19.90 -5.98 12.93
N ASN A 49 19.69 -6.77 13.98
CA ASN A 49 18.74 -7.88 13.92
C ASN A 49 17.28 -7.40 13.76
N ASN A 50 16.88 -6.32 14.45
CA ASN A 50 15.53 -5.75 14.33
C ASN A 50 15.33 -4.98 13.00
N LYS A 51 16.38 -4.37 12.44
CA LYS A 51 16.31 -3.75 11.11
C LYS A 51 16.12 -4.79 10.01
N ASN A 52 16.84 -5.92 10.09
CA ASN A 52 16.72 -6.98 9.10
C ASN A 52 15.33 -7.61 9.15
N SER A 53 14.80 -7.95 10.33
CA SER A 53 13.47 -8.56 10.44
C SER A 53 12.34 -7.68 9.90
N ASN A 54 12.38 -6.37 10.18
CA ASN A 54 11.34 -5.45 9.67
C ASN A 54 11.47 -5.21 8.17
N LEU A 55 12.69 -5.18 7.61
CA LEU A 55 12.90 -5.03 6.18
C LEU A 55 12.44 -6.28 5.43
N ASP A 56 12.78 -7.47 5.94
CA ASP A 56 12.38 -8.76 5.36
C ASP A 56 10.84 -8.91 5.37
N ASN A 57 10.18 -8.49 6.46
CA ASN A 57 8.71 -8.49 6.54
C ASN A 57 8.08 -7.55 5.51
N VAL A 58 8.62 -6.34 5.35
CA VAL A 58 8.14 -5.38 4.34
C VAL A 58 8.38 -5.92 2.93
N GLU A 59 9.51 -6.57 2.66
CA GLU A 59 9.79 -7.17 1.35
C GLU A 59 8.80 -8.29 1.03
N LEU A 60 8.50 -9.18 1.99
CA LEU A 60 7.47 -10.22 1.83
C LEU A 60 6.08 -9.63 1.56
N PHE A 61 5.73 -8.56 2.26
CA PHE A 61 4.50 -7.81 2.00
C PHE A 61 4.49 -7.18 0.61
N LEU A 62 5.58 -6.52 0.19
CA LEU A 62 5.67 -5.88 -1.12
C LEU A 62 5.62 -6.91 -2.26
N ASN A 63 6.21 -8.09 -2.07
CA ASN A 63 6.08 -9.21 -3.00
C ASN A 63 4.64 -9.70 -3.11
N SER A 64 3.92 -9.76 -1.98
CA SER A 64 2.49 -10.08 -1.92
C SER A 64 1.65 -9.03 -2.66
N VAL A 65 1.93 -7.75 -2.44
CA VAL A 65 1.29 -6.62 -3.12
C VAL A 65 1.58 -6.60 -4.62
N SER A 66 2.78 -7.00 -5.05
CA SER A 66 3.14 -7.10 -6.48
C SER A 66 2.22 -8.07 -7.24
N VAL A 67 1.83 -9.19 -6.62
CA VAL A 67 0.85 -10.13 -7.20
C VAL A 67 -0.51 -9.45 -7.38
N VAL A 68 -0.96 -8.69 -6.39
CA VAL A 68 -2.22 -7.95 -6.46
C VAL A 68 -2.19 -6.88 -7.54
N HIS A 69 -1.07 -6.16 -7.69
CA HIS A 69 -0.91 -5.19 -8.78
C HIS A 69 -0.96 -5.85 -10.16
N LYS A 70 -0.39 -7.05 -10.33
CA LYS A 70 -0.51 -7.82 -11.58
C LYS A 70 -1.97 -8.17 -11.87
N ASN A 71 -2.70 -8.65 -10.87
CA ASN A 71 -4.14 -8.95 -11.03
C ASN A 71 -4.94 -7.69 -11.40
N ILE A 72 -4.69 -6.57 -10.74
CA ILE A 72 -5.35 -5.30 -11.02
C ILE A 72 -5.07 -4.82 -12.44
N ASN A 73 -3.83 -4.93 -12.92
CA ASN A 73 -3.51 -4.55 -14.30
C ASN A 73 -4.20 -5.50 -15.30
N LYS A 74 -4.25 -6.80 -14.99
CA LYS A 74 -4.98 -7.77 -15.80
C LYS A 74 -6.49 -7.50 -15.85
N LEU A 75 -7.09 -7.05 -14.74
CA LEU A 75 -8.49 -6.61 -14.70
C LEU A 75 -8.72 -5.40 -15.61
N ASP A 76 -7.81 -4.42 -15.61
CA ASP A 76 -7.86 -3.25 -16.49
C ASP A 76 -7.81 -3.65 -17.97
N ASP A 77 -6.89 -4.55 -18.33
CA ASP A 77 -6.77 -5.11 -19.69
C ASP A 77 -8.04 -5.86 -20.10
N LEU A 78 -8.58 -6.71 -19.22
CA LEU A 78 -9.81 -7.46 -19.46
C LEU A 78 -11.01 -6.53 -19.67
N LEU A 79 -11.14 -5.47 -18.86
CA LEU A 79 -12.19 -4.48 -19.02
C LEU A 79 -12.14 -3.80 -20.39
N HIS A 80 -10.94 -3.46 -20.87
CA HIS A 80 -10.75 -2.92 -22.22
C HIS A 80 -11.14 -3.93 -23.31
N VAL A 81 -10.78 -5.20 -23.16
CA VAL A 81 -11.15 -6.26 -24.12
C VAL A 81 -12.67 -6.46 -24.14
N ILE A 82 -13.32 -6.52 -22.98
CA ILE A 82 -14.78 -6.64 -22.83
C ILE A 82 -15.48 -5.49 -23.54
N SER A 83 -15.06 -4.24 -23.28
CA SER A 83 -15.62 -3.05 -23.91
C SER A 83 -15.49 -3.08 -25.44
N ARG A 84 -14.36 -3.56 -25.96
CA ARG A 84 -14.17 -3.74 -27.41
C ARG A 84 -15.10 -4.81 -27.98
N LYS A 85 -15.24 -5.95 -27.32
CA LYS A 85 -16.12 -7.06 -27.75
C LYS A 85 -17.60 -6.67 -27.70
N HIS A 86 -18.02 -5.95 -26.66
CA HIS A 86 -19.37 -5.35 -26.60
C HIS A 86 -19.67 -4.51 -27.84
N ASN A 87 -18.76 -3.59 -28.21
CA ASN A 87 -18.92 -2.76 -29.39
C ASN A 87 -18.93 -3.59 -30.69
N GLN A 88 -18.07 -4.60 -30.80
CA GLN A 88 -18.04 -5.50 -31.95
C GLN A 88 -19.38 -6.23 -32.14
N ILE A 89 -19.97 -6.78 -31.07
CA ILE A 89 -21.26 -7.48 -31.12
C ILE A 89 -22.44 -6.53 -31.42
N LEU A 90 -22.35 -5.26 -31.05
CA LEU A 90 -23.39 -4.26 -31.34
C LEU A 90 -23.39 -3.76 -32.80
N ILE A 91 -22.22 -3.76 -33.45
CA ILE A 91 -22.03 -3.23 -34.81
C ILE A 91 -22.19 -4.34 -35.86
N SER A 92 -21.70 -5.54 -35.58
CA SER A 92 -21.78 -6.67 -36.51
C SER A 92 -23.24 -7.11 -36.71
N PRO A 93 -23.71 -7.31 -37.96
CA PRO A 93 -25.01 -7.90 -38.21
C PRO A 93 -25.00 -9.40 -37.90
N GLY A 94 -26.10 -9.90 -37.31
CA GLY A 94 -26.30 -11.32 -37.01
C GLY A 94 -25.54 -11.82 -35.78
N VAL A 95 -25.82 -13.06 -35.40
CA VAL A 95 -25.28 -13.69 -34.18
C VAL A 95 -23.78 -13.97 -34.33
N GLN A 96 -22.97 -13.41 -33.44
CA GLN A 96 -21.51 -13.56 -33.42
C GLN A 96 -21.07 -14.59 -32.36
N SER A 97 -21.41 -15.87 -32.55
CA SER A 97 -21.19 -16.92 -31.54
C SER A 97 -19.75 -16.98 -31.00
N ASP A 98 -18.73 -16.85 -31.86
CA ASP A 98 -17.33 -16.91 -31.46
C ASP A 98 -16.93 -15.70 -30.59
N VAL A 99 -17.32 -14.49 -31.01
CA VAL A 99 -17.03 -13.25 -30.26
C VAL A 99 -17.77 -13.23 -28.94
N THR A 100 -19.03 -13.67 -28.92
CA THR A 100 -19.84 -13.82 -27.70
C THR A 100 -19.18 -14.83 -26.75
N LYS A 101 -18.70 -15.97 -27.25
CA LYS A 101 -17.97 -16.93 -26.41
C LYS A 101 -16.73 -16.30 -25.78
N GLU A 102 -15.88 -15.66 -26.58
CA GLU A 102 -14.67 -15.00 -26.08
C GLU A 102 -15.00 -13.86 -25.09
N LEU A 103 -16.12 -13.15 -25.28
CA LEU A 103 -16.60 -12.14 -24.33
C LEU A 103 -16.95 -12.79 -22.98
N ASN A 104 -17.71 -13.88 -23.00
CA ASN A 104 -18.10 -14.59 -21.78
C ASN A 104 -16.86 -15.12 -21.04
N ASP A 105 -15.89 -15.69 -21.76
CA ASP A 105 -14.62 -16.15 -21.18
C ASP A 105 -13.88 -14.99 -20.48
N CYS A 106 -13.81 -13.80 -21.11
CA CYS A 106 -13.22 -12.62 -20.49
C CYS A 106 -13.98 -12.13 -19.26
N VAL A 107 -15.32 -12.19 -19.28
CA VAL A 107 -16.17 -11.79 -18.14
C VAL A 107 -15.96 -12.76 -16.97
N ASP A 108 -15.96 -14.06 -17.21
CA ASP A 108 -15.72 -15.07 -16.17
C ASP A 108 -14.29 -14.98 -15.61
N GLU A 109 -13.31 -14.68 -16.46
CA GLU A 109 -11.95 -14.41 -16.02
C GLU A 109 -11.86 -13.14 -15.16
N PHE A 110 -12.55 -12.07 -15.55
CA PHE A 110 -12.63 -10.82 -14.77
C PHE A 110 -13.20 -11.11 -13.37
N LYS A 111 -14.34 -11.81 -13.28
CA LYS A 111 -14.98 -12.17 -12.00
C LYS A 111 -14.06 -13.02 -11.12
N THR A 112 -13.37 -13.99 -11.71
CA THR A 112 -12.45 -14.89 -10.99
C THR A 112 -11.27 -14.10 -10.39
N ILE A 113 -10.65 -13.22 -11.19
CA ILE A 113 -9.54 -12.40 -10.74
C ILE A 113 -10.03 -11.37 -9.70
N SER A 114 -11.19 -10.76 -9.90
CA SER A 114 -11.79 -9.81 -8.94
C SER A 114 -12.02 -10.49 -7.58
N SER A 115 -12.60 -11.69 -7.56
CA SER A 115 -12.83 -12.46 -6.34
C SER A 115 -11.52 -12.82 -5.63
N SER A 116 -10.55 -13.35 -6.37
CA SER A 116 -9.23 -13.69 -5.82
C SER A 116 -8.50 -12.46 -5.26
N THR A 117 -8.60 -11.32 -5.97
CA THR A 117 -8.00 -10.05 -5.57
C THR A 117 -8.67 -9.51 -4.31
N ARG A 118 -10.00 -9.56 -4.22
CA ARG A 118 -10.76 -9.21 -3.01
C ARG A 118 -10.29 -10.04 -1.81
N ASP A 119 -10.20 -11.35 -1.95
CA ASP A 119 -9.81 -12.24 -0.86
C ASP A 119 -8.36 -11.98 -0.42
N PHE A 120 -7.48 -11.65 -1.36
CA PHE A 120 -6.11 -11.23 -1.06
C PHE A 120 -6.08 -9.91 -0.27
N VAL A 121 -6.83 -8.90 -0.71
CA VAL A 121 -6.89 -7.60 -0.03
C VAL A 121 -7.50 -7.73 1.36
N LYS A 122 -8.56 -8.54 1.52
CA LYS A 122 -9.14 -8.86 2.83
C LYS A 122 -8.11 -9.49 3.77
N ARG A 123 -7.29 -10.43 3.28
CA ARG A 123 -6.20 -11.03 4.06
C ARG A 123 -5.15 -10.00 4.48
N LEU A 124 -4.62 -9.21 3.52
CA LEU A 124 -3.66 -8.15 3.83
C LEU A 124 -4.20 -7.14 4.86
N ASN A 125 -5.47 -6.77 4.75
CA ASN A 125 -6.10 -5.86 5.68
C ASN A 125 -6.25 -6.48 7.08
N ASN A 126 -6.59 -7.77 7.17
CA ASN A 126 -6.67 -8.49 8.44
C ASN A 126 -5.29 -8.65 9.10
N ASP A 127 -4.27 -9.00 8.34
CA ASP A 127 -2.89 -9.10 8.81
C ASP A 127 -2.41 -7.75 9.37
N LEU A 128 -2.74 -6.65 8.69
CA LEU A 128 -2.46 -5.31 9.17
C LEU A 128 -3.20 -4.97 10.47
N ASN A 129 -4.48 -5.31 10.58
CA ASN A 129 -5.25 -5.03 11.80
C ASN A 129 -4.72 -5.84 13.00
N GLN A 130 -4.16 -7.03 12.80
CA GLN A 130 -3.50 -7.77 13.88
C GLN A 130 -2.20 -7.11 14.35
N LEU A 131 -1.55 -6.34 13.47
CA LEU A 131 -0.35 -5.57 13.76
C LEU A 131 -0.64 -4.18 14.34
N GLU A 132 -1.88 -3.86 14.71
CA GLU A 132 -2.30 -2.53 15.19
C GLU A 132 -1.50 -2.05 16.43
N ASN A 133 -0.99 -2.97 17.26
CA ASN A 133 -0.09 -2.63 18.37
C ASN A 133 1.27 -2.04 17.91
N ASN A 134 1.62 -2.15 16.62
CA ASN A 134 2.83 -1.62 15.99
C ASN A 134 2.56 -0.39 15.10
N MET A 135 1.46 0.34 15.32
CA MET A 135 0.98 1.47 14.51
C MET A 135 2.05 2.55 14.21
N SER A 136 3.07 2.66 15.07
CA SER A 136 4.16 3.64 14.96
C SER A 136 5.29 3.25 14.01
N THR A 137 5.33 2.01 13.51
CA THR A 137 6.42 1.54 12.63
C THR A 137 6.27 2.07 11.20
N ALA A 138 7.40 2.39 10.56
CA ALA A 138 7.40 2.79 9.15
C ALA A 138 6.87 1.68 8.23
N ALA A 139 7.13 0.42 8.58
CA ALA A 139 6.60 -0.77 7.92
C ALA A 139 5.06 -0.73 7.89
N TYR A 140 4.41 -0.68 9.05
CA TYR A 140 2.94 -0.63 9.15
C TYR A 140 2.33 0.49 8.28
N ARG A 141 2.95 1.67 8.25
CA ARG A 141 2.47 2.79 7.44
C ARG A 141 2.57 2.53 5.94
N ILE A 142 3.69 1.99 5.49
CA ILE A 142 3.90 1.63 4.07
C ILE A 142 2.86 0.58 3.68
N GLU A 143 2.70 -0.46 4.50
CA GLU A 143 1.78 -1.56 4.21
C GLU A 143 0.32 -1.08 4.16
N ARG A 144 -0.10 -0.28 5.15
CA ARG A 144 -1.44 0.31 5.18
C ARG A 144 -1.72 1.23 4.00
N ALA A 145 -0.76 2.07 3.61
CA ALA A 145 -0.89 2.92 2.44
C ALA A 145 -1.03 2.11 1.14
N GLN A 146 -0.30 1.00 1.01
CA GLN A 146 -0.41 0.10 -0.13
C GLN A 146 -1.79 -0.58 -0.19
N VAL A 147 -2.28 -1.13 0.93
CA VAL A 147 -3.61 -1.76 0.99
C VAL A 147 -4.72 -0.76 0.65
N MET A 148 -4.63 0.48 1.15
CA MET A 148 -5.56 1.56 0.80
C MET A 148 -5.55 1.89 -0.70
N ALA A 149 -4.35 2.04 -1.28
CA ALA A 149 -4.20 2.36 -2.70
C ALA A 149 -4.75 1.26 -3.61
N ILE A 150 -4.47 -0.01 -3.25
CA ILE A 150 -4.99 -1.19 -3.93
C ILE A 150 -6.51 -1.25 -3.85
N ASN A 151 -7.09 -1.10 -2.65
CA ASN A 151 -8.53 -1.13 -2.45
C ASN A 151 -9.23 -0.06 -3.30
N LYS A 152 -8.71 1.18 -3.27
CA LYS A 152 -9.21 2.28 -4.10
C LYS A 152 -9.14 1.98 -5.59
N LYS A 153 -8.04 1.37 -6.07
CA LYS A 153 -7.89 1.03 -7.49
C LYS A 153 -8.83 -0.11 -7.89
N LEU A 154 -8.99 -1.13 -7.04
CA LEU A 154 -9.93 -2.22 -7.27
C LEU A 154 -11.38 -1.71 -7.34
N ASN A 155 -11.82 -0.89 -6.38
CA ASN A 155 -13.17 -0.31 -6.39
C ASN A 155 -13.48 0.47 -7.67
N LYS A 156 -12.53 1.26 -8.15
CA LYS A 156 -12.68 1.97 -9.44
C LYS A 156 -12.87 1.01 -10.62
N LEU A 157 -12.14 -0.09 -10.66
CA LEU A 157 -12.27 -1.10 -11.72
C LEU A 157 -13.61 -1.85 -11.64
N LEU A 158 -14.03 -2.23 -10.44
CA LEU A 158 -15.34 -2.89 -10.23
C LEU A 158 -16.49 -1.96 -10.64
N GLN A 159 -16.41 -0.68 -10.31
CA GLN A 159 -17.37 0.33 -10.74
C GLN A 159 -17.37 0.49 -12.27
N ALA A 160 -16.20 0.67 -12.89
CA ALA A 160 -16.10 0.82 -14.33
C ALA A 160 -16.61 -0.42 -15.10
N PHE A 161 -16.38 -1.62 -14.55
CA PHE A 161 -16.95 -2.85 -15.07
C PHE A 161 -18.48 -2.85 -15.00
N ASN A 162 -19.06 -2.51 -13.85
CA ASN A 162 -20.53 -2.46 -13.71
C ASN A 162 -21.15 -1.42 -14.65
N GLU A 163 -20.52 -0.25 -14.81
CA GLU A 163 -20.94 0.78 -15.76
C GLU A 163 -20.87 0.29 -17.22
N GLU A 164 -19.83 -0.45 -17.59
CA GLU A 164 -19.68 -1.09 -18.91
C GLU A 164 -20.80 -2.12 -19.18
N GLN A 165 -21.07 -2.99 -18.21
CA GLN A 165 -22.12 -4.01 -18.30
C GLN A 165 -23.50 -3.38 -18.44
N LEU A 166 -23.82 -2.37 -17.61
CA LEU A 166 -25.09 -1.64 -17.69
C LEU A 166 -25.24 -0.92 -19.03
N ARG A 167 -24.16 -0.29 -19.52
CA ARG A 167 -24.17 0.38 -20.83
C ARG A 167 -24.45 -0.61 -21.95
N TYR A 168 -23.81 -1.78 -21.94
CA TYR A 168 -24.05 -2.82 -22.94
C TYR A 168 -25.47 -3.40 -22.85
N LYS A 169 -25.99 -3.62 -21.64
CA LYS A 169 -27.40 -4.02 -21.41
C LYS A 169 -28.37 -3.03 -22.05
N ASN A 170 -28.20 -1.73 -21.78
CA ASN A 170 -29.07 -0.69 -22.34
C ASN A 170 -29.02 -0.68 -23.87
N ARG A 171 -27.83 -0.82 -24.47
CA ARG A 171 -27.67 -0.91 -25.93
C ARG A 171 -28.33 -2.15 -26.53
N CYS A 172 -28.28 -3.30 -25.85
CA CYS A 172 -29.00 -4.50 -26.30
C CYS A 172 -30.52 -4.31 -26.22
N THR A 173 -31.00 -3.66 -25.16
CA THR A 173 -32.41 -3.32 -24.97
C THR A 173 -32.89 -2.35 -26.07
N ASP A 174 -32.11 -1.33 -26.41
CA ASP A 174 -32.38 -0.42 -27.54
C ASP A 174 -32.52 -1.17 -28.87
N LYS A 175 -31.68 -2.18 -29.12
CA LYS A 175 -31.73 -2.99 -30.35
C LYS A 175 -33.03 -3.82 -30.40
N ILE A 176 -33.43 -4.42 -29.28
CA ILE A 176 -34.69 -5.17 -29.16
C ILE A 176 -35.89 -4.23 -29.36
N ASN A 177 -35.87 -3.05 -28.73
CA ASN A 177 -36.88 -2.01 -28.93
C ASN A 177 -37.02 -1.60 -30.40
N ASN A 178 -35.90 -1.34 -31.08
CA ASN A 178 -35.90 -0.98 -32.49
C ASN A 178 -36.43 -2.12 -33.37
N PHE A 179 -36.10 -3.37 -33.06
CA PHE A 179 -36.67 -4.53 -33.75
C PHE A 179 -38.19 -4.58 -33.63
N LEU A 180 -38.72 -4.45 -32.41
CA LEU A 180 -40.16 -4.49 -32.15
C LEU A 180 -40.88 -3.38 -32.92
N LYS A 181 -40.31 -2.16 -32.96
CA LYS A 181 -40.82 -1.04 -33.78
C LYS A 181 -40.84 -1.35 -35.27
N ILE A 182 -39.76 -1.93 -35.83
CA ILE A 182 -39.70 -2.31 -37.25
C ILE A 182 -40.72 -3.39 -37.61
N THR A 183 -41.05 -4.28 -36.66
CA THR A 183 -42.02 -5.37 -36.86
C THR A 183 -43.48 -4.99 -36.59
N ASP A 184 -43.76 -3.72 -36.30
CA ASP A 184 -45.09 -3.20 -35.93
C ASP A 184 -45.65 -3.85 -34.65
N ARG A 185 -44.76 -4.07 -33.67
CA ARG A 185 -45.05 -4.68 -32.35
C ARG A 185 -44.56 -3.80 -31.20
N GLU A 186 -44.63 -2.49 -31.40
CA GLU A 186 -44.15 -1.51 -30.42
C GLU A 186 -44.88 -1.67 -29.07
N MET A 187 -44.11 -1.53 -28.00
CA MET A 187 -44.58 -1.63 -26.61
C MET A 187 -43.82 -0.63 -25.76
N LYS A 188 -44.34 -0.38 -24.54
CA LYS A 188 -43.67 0.49 -23.58
C LYS A 188 -42.35 -0.16 -23.15
N GLU A 189 -41.36 0.67 -22.84
CA GLU A 189 -40.03 0.22 -22.43
C GLU A 189 -40.09 -0.72 -21.21
N GLU A 190 -40.96 -0.43 -20.24
CA GLU A 190 -41.13 -1.29 -19.06
C GLU A 190 -41.69 -2.68 -19.41
N ASP A 191 -42.56 -2.76 -20.42
CA ASP A 191 -43.15 -4.02 -20.89
C ASP A 191 -42.10 -4.87 -21.64
N VAL A 192 -41.17 -4.22 -22.36
CA VAL A 192 -40.06 -4.87 -23.06
C VAL A 192 -39.07 -5.46 -22.08
N ASP A 193 -38.66 -4.68 -21.08
CA ASP A 193 -37.78 -5.15 -20.01
C ASP A 193 -38.41 -6.35 -19.29
N GLU A 194 -39.72 -6.28 -19.01
CA GLU A 194 -40.44 -7.38 -18.39
C GLU A 194 -40.54 -8.61 -19.30
N ALA A 195 -40.72 -8.42 -20.60
CA ALA A 195 -40.72 -9.51 -21.58
C ALA A 195 -39.34 -10.20 -21.69
N ILE A 196 -38.26 -9.42 -21.67
CA ILE A 196 -36.88 -9.91 -21.65
C ILE A 196 -36.64 -10.77 -20.41
N ARG A 197 -36.95 -10.24 -19.21
CA ARG A 197 -36.77 -10.93 -17.93
C ARG A 197 -37.59 -12.21 -17.81
N LYS A 198 -38.85 -12.18 -18.26
CA LYS A 198 -39.76 -13.35 -18.17
C LYS A 198 -39.55 -14.39 -19.27
N GLY A 199 -38.69 -14.15 -20.24
CA GLY A 199 -38.53 -15.09 -21.36
C GLY A 199 -39.63 -15.00 -22.42
N ARG A 200 -40.52 -13.99 -22.37
CA ARG A 200 -41.74 -13.88 -23.22
C ARG A 200 -41.49 -13.26 -24.59
N LEU A 201 -40.25 -12.95 -24.93
CA LEU A 201 -39.91 -12.37 -26.22
C LEU A 201 -40.26 -13.31 -27.39
N TYR A 202 -40.23 -14.63 -27.16
CA TYR A 202 -40.71 -15.63 -28.11
C TYR A 202 -42.20 -15.44 -28.45
N ASP A 203 -43.05 -15.30 -27.43
CA ASP A 203 -44.50 -15.13 -27.60
C ASP A 203 -44.83 -13.88 -28.43
N LEU A 204 -44.01 -12.83 -28.29
CA LEU A 204 -44.16 -11.59 -29.04
C LEU A 204 -43.76 -11.71 -30.51
N THR A 205 -42.96 -12.72 -30.86
CA THR A 205 -42.28 -12.83 -32.15
C THR A 205 -42.57 -14.13 -32.89
N GLU A 206 -43.42 -15.00 -32.34
CA GLU A 206 -43.78 -16.33 -32.88
C GLU A 206 -44.17 -16.28 -34.37
N GLY A 207 -44.99 -15.30 -34.77
CA GLY A 207 -45.42 -15.13 -36.17
C GLY A 207 -44.31 -14.72 -37.14
N LEU A 208 -43.15 -14.30 -36.63
CA LEU A 208 -42.01 -13.87 -37.44
C LEU A 208 -41.10 -15.05 -37.83
N ILE A 209 -41.20 -16.17 -37.13
CA ILE A 209 -40.42 -17.40 -37.41
C ILE A 209 -40.78 -17.97 -38.80
N LEU A 210 -42.02 -17.76 -39.25
CA LEU A 210 -42.51 -18.18 -40.57
C LEU A 210 -42.25 -17.16 -41.69
N ALA A 211 -41.59 -16.04 -41.38
CA ALA A 211 -41.42 -14.95 -42.32
C ALA A 211 -40.13 -15.09 -43.16
N THR A 212 -39.88 -14.13 -44.06
CA THR A 212 -38.71 -14.10 -44.95
C THR A 212 -37.40 -14.33 -44.20
N ARG A 213 -36.39 -14.94 -44.84
CA ARG A 213 -35.04 -15.19 -44.27
C ARG A 213 -34.46 -14.01 -43.48
N GLU A 214 -34.68 -12.78 -43.95
CA GLU A 214 -34.25 -11.54 -43.27
C GLU A 214 -34.87 -11.38 -41.87
N LYS A 215 -36.16 -11.66 -41.74
CA LYS A 215 -36.89 -11.60 -40.47
C LYS A 215 -36.45 -12.71 -39.50
N GLN A 216 -36.12 -13.90 -40.02
CA GLN A 216 -35.55 -14.97 -39.22
C GLN A 216 -34.18 -14.58 -38.64
N MET A 217 -33.27 -14.04 -39.45
CA MET A 217 -31.95 -13.60 -38.98
C MET A 217 -32.07 -12.50 -37.92
N LEU A 218 -33.04 -11.59 -38.07
CA LEU A 218 -33.30 -10.52 -37.13
C LEU A 218 -33.87 -11.04 -35.80
N TYR A 219 -34.75 -12.05 -35.87
CA TYR A 219 -35.24 -12.77 -34.69
C TYR A 219 -34.11 -13.50 -33.94
N GLU A 220 -33.19 -14.15 -34.65
CA GLU A 220 -32.03 -14.81 -34.04
C GLU A 220 -31.09 -13.82 -33.33
N ASP A 221 -30.86 -12.62 -33.90
CA ASP A 221 -30.10 -11.54 -33.24
C ASP A 221 -30.79 -11.09 -31.94
N VAL A 222 -32.11 -10.91 -31.97
CA VAL A 222 -32.92 -10.49 -30.81
C VAL A 222 -32.89 -11.54 -29.71
N LYS A 223 -33.02 -12.82 -30.07
CA LYS A 223 -32.90 -13.93 -29.11
C LYS A 223 -31.51 -13.97 -28.47
N SER A 224 -30.44 -13.85 -29.27
CA SER A 224 -29.07 -13.80 -28.77
C SER A 224 -28.87 -12.65 -27.78
N ARG A 225 -29.42 -11.46 -28.08
CA ARG A 225 -29.34 -10.30 -27.18
C ARG A 225 -30.09 -10.49 -25.88
N GLN A 226 -31.23 -11.17 -25.91
CA GLN A 226 -31.96 -11.51 -24.69
C GLN A 226 -31.12 -12.43 -23.80
N GLU A 227 -30.49 -13.46 -24.38
CA GLU A 227 -29.58 -14.35 -23.65
C GLU A 227 -28.40 -13.58 -23.05
N ASP A 228 -27.81 -12.64 -23.81
CA ASP A 228 -26.76 -11.76 -23.31
C ASP A 228 -27.25 -10.95 -22.11
N ILE A 229 -28.41 -10.28 -22.20
CA ILE A 229 -28.97 -9.47 -21.09
C ILE A 229 -29.12 -10.28 -19.79
N LEU A 230 -29.63 -11.50 -19.88
CA LEU A 230 -29.78 -12.37 -18.70
C LEU A 230 -28.42 -12.72 -18.07
N ARG A 231 -27.37 -12.91 -18.88
CA ARG A 231 -25.99 -13.13 -18.39
C ARG A 231 -25.40 -11.87 -17.77
N LEU A 232 -25.62 -10.70 -18.37
CA LEU A 232 -25.19 -9.41 -17.81
C LEU A 232 -25.80 -9.20 -16.42
N GLU A 233 -27.09 -9.49 -16.23
CA GLU A 233 -27.76 -9.35 -14.94
C GLU A 233 -27.20 -10.30 -13.86
N ALA A 234 -26.83 -11.52 -14.23
CA ALA A 234 -26.14 -12.44 -13.33
C ALA A 234 -24.75 -11.92 -12.95
N SER A 235 -23.97 -11.44 -13.94
CA SER A 235 -22.63 -10.89 -13.75
C SER A 235 -22.63 -9.63 -12.87
N ILE A 236 -23.54 -8.68 -13.12
CA ILE A 236 -23.70 -7.46 -12.32
C ILE A 236 -24.03 -7.80 -10.87
N ARG A 237 -24.90 -8.79 -10.63
CA ARG A 237 -25.26 -9.21 -9.27
C ARG A 237 -24.07 -9.79 -8.51
N GLU A 238 -23.30 -10.66 -9.14
CA GLU A 238 -22.09 -11.25 -8.54
C GLU A 238 -21.02 -10.19 -8.23
N MET A 239 -20.83 -9.24 -9.16
CA MET A 239 -19.88 -8.15 -8.99
C MET A 239 -20.30 -7.12 -7.96
N HIS A 240 -21.60 -6.93 -7.76
CA HIS A 240 -22.13 -6.07 -6.70
C HIS A 240 -21.71 -6.57 -5.32
N ASP A 241 -21.70 -7.88 -5.09
CA ASP A 241 -21.29 -8.47 -3.81
C ASP A 241 -19.79 -8.20 -3.53
N ILE A 242 -18.94 -8.36 -4.54
CA ILE A 242 -17.50 -8.03 -4.45
C ILE A 242 -17.31 -6.53 -4.19
N PHE A 243 -18.06 -5.68 -4.90
CA PHE A 243 -17.98 -4.23 -4.73
C PHE A 243 -18.39 -3.79 -3.33
N HIS A 244 -19.49 -4.34 -2.79
CA HIS A 244 -19.96 -4.07 -1.45
C HIS A 244 -18.91 -4.45 -0.39
N ASP A 245 -18.33 -5.65 -0.52
CA ASP A 245 -17.26 -6.14 0.34
C ASP A 245 -16.05 -5.20 0.40
N MET A 246 -15.64 -4.66 -0.75
CA MET A 246 -14.49 -3.78 -0.85
C MET A 246 -14.80 -2.36 -0.35
N GLN A 247 -16.05 -1.91 -0.48
CA GLN A 247 -16.49 -0.63 0.05
C GLN A 247 -16.49 -0.63 1.60
N LEU A 248 -16.92 -1.72 2.24
CA LEU A 248 -16.86 -1.88 3.69
C LEU A 248 -15.42 -1.78 4.23
N LEU A 249 -14.44 -2.29 3.48
CA LEU A 249 -13.03 -2.12 3.83
C LEU A 249 -12.59 -0.65 3.82
N VAL A 250 -13.08 0.17 2.89
CA VAL A 250 -12.75 1.61 2.83
C VAL A 250 -13.31 2.35 4.04
N GLU A 251 -14.54 2.04 4.47
CA GLU A 251 -15.16 2.68 5.64
C GLU A 251 -14.35 2.43 6.92
N SER A 252 -13.85 1.21 7.10
CA SER A 252 -12.97 0.86 8.23
C SER A 252 -11.62 1.58 8.21
N GLN A 253 -11.19 2.06 7.05
CA GLN A 253 -9.90 2.74 6.86
C GLN A 253 -9.99 4.26 7.12
N GLY A 254 -11.20 4.81 7.28
CA GLY A 254 -11.57 6.24 7.26
C GLY A 254 -11.12 7.14 8.41
N GLY A 255 -10.14 6.76 9.23
CA GLY A 255 -9.57 7.60 10.30
C GLY A 255 -8.10 7.98 10.15
N MET A 256 -7.39 7.43 9.15
CA MET A 256 -5.92 7.50 9.08
C MET A 256 -5.37 8.25 7.85
N ILE A 257 -6.24 8.77 6.98
CA ILE A 257 -5.81 9.49 5.75
C ILE A 257 -5.13 10.84 6.10
N ASP A 258 -5.57 11.53 7.16
CA ASP A 258 -4.89 12.72 7.70
C ASP A 258 -3.53 12.40 8.34
N ASN A 259 -3.22 11.11 8.55
CA ASN A 259 -1.96 10.73 9.13
C ASN A 259 -0.83 10.67 8.10
N ILE A 260 -1.04 10.73 6.79
CA ILE A 260 0.11 10.74 5.85
C ILE A 260 0.96 12.01 6.04
N GLU A 261 0.31 13.18 6.21
CA GLU A 261 0.98 14.43 6.55
C GLU A 261 1.54 14.39 7.97
N MET A 262 0.77 13.85 8.94
CA MET A 262 1.25 13.61 10.30
C MET A 262 2.46 12.65 10.34
N ASN A 263 2.57 11.69 9.42
CA ASN A 263 3.62 10.67 9.40
C ASN A 263 4.94 11.17 8.82
N VAL A 264 4.88 12.13 7.89
CA VAL A 264 6.06 12.91 7.50
C VAL A 264 6.51 13.77 8.67
N ASN A 265 5.57 14.44 9.35
CA ASN A 265 5.86 15.24 10.54
C ASN A 265 6.46 14.41 11.69
N ASN A 266 5.91 13.22 11.97
CA ASN A 266 6.40 12.32 13.01
C ASN A 266 7.77 11.74 12.67
N ALA A 267 8.05 11.43 11.39
CA ALA A 267 9.38 10.98 10.97
C ALA A 267 10.45 12.07 11.19
N VAL A 268 10.10 13.32 10.88
CA VAL A 268 10.93 14.49 11.19
C VAL A 268 11.10 14.63 12.71
N GLU A 269 10.02 14.48 13.49
CA GLU A 269 10.06 14.57 14.96
C GLU A 269 10.93 13.47 15.60
N TYR A 270 10.83 12.22 15.14
CA TYR A 270 11.70 11.13 15.61
C TYR A 270 13.17 11.39 15.27
N ALA A 271 13.47 11.92 14.09
CA ALA A 271 14.83 12.27 13.70
C ALA A 271 15.38 13.41 14.58
N LEU A 272 14.58 14.45 14.83
CA LEU A 272 14.93 15.57 15.71
C LEU A 272 15.13 15.12 17.17
N ASN A 273 14.24 14.27 17.69
CA ASN A 273 14.36 13.70 19.02
C ASN A 273 15.59 12.80 19.15
N ALA A 274 15.88 11.96 18.15
CA ALA A 274 17.09 11.15 18.12
C ALA A 274 18.36 12.01 18.11
N GLN A 275 18.39 13.09 17.31
CA GLN A 275 19.48 14.06 17.30
C GLN A 275 19.66 14.72 18.68
N LYS A 276 18.57 15.13 19.32
CA LYS A 276 18.57 15.70 20.68
C LYS A 276 19.10 14.71 21.73
N MET A 277 18.65 13.45 21.69
CA MET A 277 19.13 12.41 22.61
C MET A 277 20.63 12.12 22.43
N VAL A 278 21.12 12.09 21.18
CA VAL A 278 22.55 11.93 20.89
C VAL A 278 23.35 13.12 21.41
N HIS A 279 22.85 14.34 21.25
CA HIS A 279 23.49 15.55 21.76
C HIS A 279 23.57 15.54 23.29
N GLN A 280 22.45 15.28 23.97
CA GLN A 280 22.39 15.14 25.43
C GLN A 280 23.31 14.03 25.94
N ALA A 281 23.39 12.88 25.25
CA ALA A 281 24.31 11.81 25.60
C ALA A 281 25.79 12.23 25.45
N LYS A 282 26.13 13.04 24.44
CA LYS A 282 27.48 13.62 24.27
C LYS A 282 27.82 14.55 25.44
N GLU A 283 26.91 15.43 25.85
CA GLU A 283 27.09 16.35 26.99
C GLU A 283 27.19 15.62 28.33
N ALA A 284 26.32 14.63 28.58
CA ALA A 284 26.35 13.79 29.77
C ALA A 284 27.67 13.00 29.86
N ARG A 285 28.18 12.50 28.73
CA ARG A 285 29.49 11.85 28.66
C ARG A 285 30.62 12.84 28.95
N ALA A 286 30.59 14.04 28.37
CA ALA A 286 31.62 15.06 28.57
C ALA A 286 31.70 15.52 30.04
N SER A 287 30.55 15.79 30.66
CA SER A 287 30.47 16.14 32.09
C SER A 287 30.88 14.98 33.00
N GLY A 288 30.53 13.74 32.64
CA GLY A 288 30.98 12.52 33.33
C GLY A 288 32.50 12.33 33.28
N ARG A 289 33.15 12.59 32.13
CA ARG A 289 34.62 12.55 32.02
C ARG A 289 35.28 13.57 32.95
N LYS A 290 34.79 14.81 32.98
CA LYS A 290 35.34 15.87 33.86
C LYS A 290 35.28 15.44 35.34
N LYS A 291 34.15 14.90 35.79
CA LYS A 291 33.98 14.39 37.16
C LYS A 291 34.94 13.23 37.47
N LYS A 292 35.14 12.30 36.53
CA LYS A 292 36.10 11.20 36.69
C LYS A 292 37.54 11.69 36.80
N ILE A 293 37.95 12.63 35.95
CA ILE A 293 39.29 13.23 35.99
C ILE A 293 39.53 13.93 37.33
N ILE A 294 38.56 14.74 37.79
CA ILE A 294 38.66 15.42 39.10
C ILE A 294 38.78 14.40 40.24
N LEU A 295 38.02 13.30 40.21
CA LEU A 295 38.10 12.24 41.21
C LEU A 295 39.46 11.55 41.21
N VAL A 296 40.02 11.25 40.02
CA VAL A 296 41.35 10.65 39.88
C VAL A 296 42.44 11.59 40.43
N VAL A 297 42.39 12.89 40.08
CA VAL A 297 43.35 13.89 40.60
C VAL A 297 43.25 14.03 42.12
N ALA A 298 42.04 14.07 42.69
CA ALA A 298 41.84 14.13 44.13
C ALA A 298 42.42 12.88 44.84
N LEU A 299 42.23 11.69 44.27
CA LEU A 299 42.78 10.44 44.80
C LEU A 299 44.32 10.44 44.77
N ILE A 300 44.94 10.95 43.70
CA ILE A 300 46.39 11.10 43.60
C ILE A 300 46.91 12.04 44.70
N ILE A 301 46.27 13.20 44.92
CA ILE A 301 46.67 14.16 45.97
C ILE A 301 46.59 13.51 47.36
N VAL A 302 45.50 12.77 47.65
CA VAL A 302 45.35 12.06 48.93
C VAL A 302 46.47 11.03 49.13
N ILE A 303 46.81 10.26 48.10
CA ILE A 303 47.94 9.32 48.14
C ILE A 303 49.26 10.05 48.43
N PHE A 304 49.54 11.16 47.74
CA PHE A 304 50.77 11.95 47.98
C PHE A 304 50.85 12.51 49.40
N LEU A 305 49.74 12.99 49.96
CA LEU A 305 49.68 13.49 51.34
C LEU A 305 49.93 12.35 52.34
N LEU A 306 49.31 11.18 52.12
CA LEU A 306 49.54 10.00 52.95
C LEU A 306 51.01 9.56 52.89
N PHE A 307 51.62 9.50 51.70
CA PHE A 307 53.04 9.19 51.55
C PHE A 307 53.96 10.21 52.22
N SER A 308 53.63 11.51 52.15
CA SER A 308 54.40 12.57 52.80
C SER A 308 54.31 12.48 54.33
N LEU A 309 53.12 12.20 54.86
CA LEU A 309 52.91 11.95 56.29
C LEU A 309 53.64 10.69 56.76
N LEU A 310 53.56 9.59 56.00
CA LEU A 310 54.29 8.34 56.27
C LEU A 310 55.80 8.56 56.28
N LYS A 311 56.35 9.29 55.31
CA LYS A 311 57.78 9.65 55.29
C LYS A 311 58.16 10.56 56.46
N GLY A 312 57.32 11.53 56.81
CA GLY A 312 57.52 12.38 57.98
C GLY A 312 57.54 11.57 59.28
N LEU A 313 56.60 10.65 59.44
CA LEU A 313 56.53 9.74 60.60
C LEU A 313 57.74 8.80 60.64
N PHE A 314 58.16 8.26 59.49
CA PHE A 314 59.31 7.38 59.36
C PHE A 314 60.63 8.11 59.67
N CYS A 315 60.79 9.36 59.23
CA CYS A 315 61.90 10.22 59.62
C CYS A 315 61.93 10.51 61.13
N LEU A 316 60.76 10.54 61.79
CA LEU A 316 60.67 10.75 63.23
C LEU A 316 60.90 9.46 64.04
N TYR A 317 60.57 8.31 63.46
CA TYR A 317 60.71 7.00 64.10
C TYR A 317 62.12 6.39 63.95
N ILE A 318 62.89 6.79 62.91
CA ILE A 318 64.24 6.27 62.68
C ILE A 318 65.30 7.33 63.06
N PRO A 319 66.05 7.15 64.17
CA PRO A 319 67.06 8.10 64.65
C PRO A 319 68.39 8.07 63.86
N VAL A 320 68.36 7.69 62.57
CA VAL A 320 69.56 7.52 61.72
C VAL A 320 69.84 8.75 60.85
N CYS A 321 68.89 9.69 60.72
CA CYS A 321 69.06 10.92 59.94
C CYS A 321 69.56 12.15 60.74
N ARG A 322 70.06 11.97 61.97
CA ARG A 322 70.67 13.04 62.77
C ARG A 322 72.19 12.92 62.78
N LYS A 323 72.82 13.13 61.62
CA LYS A 323 74.23 13.51 61.45
C LYS A 323 74.37 14.32 60.18
#